data_AF-A0A523KAD2-F1
#
_entry.id   AF-A0A523KAD2-F1
#
_cell.length_a   1.000
_cell.length_b   1.000
_cell.length_c   1.000
_cell.angle_alpha   90.00
_cell.angle_beta   90.00
_cell.angle_gamma   90.00
#
_symmetry.space_group_name_H-M   'P 1'
#
loop_
_entity.id
_entity.type
_entity.pdbx_description
1 polymer ?
#
loop_
_entity_poly.entity_id
_entity_poly.type
_entity_poly.pdbx_seq_one_letter_code
_entity_poly.pdbx_strand_id
1 'polypeptide(L)'
;MQHVPKSTEAMYRSRVKIDRVSEQLDPDPSRVIPRFFGPGDEKRLRGIIGRIRALDRSEASNLLSGLKRSFQKKHPDLAAIARSNYGAVKHLISDEHDLDEERQLLIGAYFTMEYAIESAALFNPSMVPAIEQDAAAEGSTRFLMSLRATGEGHISSVVFRQGVIDRDDRIRIEPVNQYSRQLKVIENRQFEKKIYRKQLIEMGASGSSTDEVLNRLGETFNFAELNLAIDAVRESRDSALSFCETADKMIALTRANYDLHMPDLDDPSEFVIFPNSEAESHGIEDM
;
A
#
# COMPACT_ATOMS: atom_id res chain seq x y z
N MET A 1 -34.47 -51.37 -3.28
CA MET A 1 -34.62 -50.24 -2.33
C MET A 1 -33.62 -50.47 -1.21
N GLN A 2 -32.37 -50.01 -1.42
CA GLN A 2 -31.25 -50.24 -0.50
C GLN A 2 -31.28 -49.20 0.61
N HIS A 3 -31.18 -49.68 1.84
CA HIS A 3 -31.10 -48.89 3.06
C HIS A 3 -29.73 -48.16 3.10
N VAL A 4 -29.73 -46.84 2.96
CA VAL A 4 -28.56 -46.01 3.25
C VAL A 4 -28.49 -45.84 4.78
N PRO A 5 -27.35 -46.12 5.44
CA PRO A 5 -27.22 -45.91 6.89
C PRO A 5 -27.22 -44.41 7.22
N LYS A 6 -28.07 -44.02 8.20
CA LYS A 6 -28.13 -42.69 8.81
C LYS A 6 -26.92 -42.41 9.72
N SER A 7 -25.69 -42.47 9.22
CA SER A 7 -24.49 -42.26 10.05
C SER A 7 -23.63 -41.05 9.69
N THR A 8 -24.00 -40.26 8.68
CA THR A 8 -23.19 -39.10 8.26
C THR A 8 -23.71 -37.74 8.78
N GLU A 9 -24.94 -37.66 9.30
CA GLU A 9 -25.53 -36.40 9.81
C GLU A 9 -25.12 -36.02 11.24
N ALA A 10 -24.44 -36.90 11.98
CA ALA A 10 -24.19 -36.73 13.42
C ALA A 10 -22.84 -36.07 13.78
N MET A 11 -21.94 -35.80 12.82
CA MET A 11 -20.57 -35.31 13.14
C MET A 11 -20.38 -33.78 13.14
N TYR A 12 -21.36 -32.96 12.73
CA TYR A 12 -21.18 -31.50 12.60
C TYR A 12 -22.19 -30.66 13.40
N ARG A 13 -22.40 -30.98 14.68
CA ARG A 13 -23.15 -30.11 15.61
C ARG A 13 -22.49 -29.97 16.98
N SER A 14 -21.16 -29.96 17.06
CA SER A 14 -20.53 -29.31 18.21
C SER A 14 -20.86 -27.82 18.11
N ARG A 15 -21.68 -27.32 19.03
CA ARG A 15 -21.84 -25.87 19.20
C ARG A 15 -20.47 -25.33 19.59
N VAL A 16 -19.83 -24.60 18.68
CA VAL A 16 -18.62 -23.84 19.01
C VAL A 16 -18.99 -22.95 20.19
N LYS A 17 -18.30 -23.13 21.32
CA LYS A 17 -18.45 -22.23 22.46
C LYS A 17 -17.81 -20.91 22.05
N ILE A 18 -18.63 -19.87 21.93
CA ILE A 18 -18.19 -18.52 21.55
C ILE A 18 -18.18 -17.70 22.83
N ASP A 19 -16.98 -17.34 23.29
CA ASP A 19 -16.79 -16.37 24.36
C ASP A 19 -16.41 -15.02 23.71
N ARG A 20 -17.19 -13.98 23.99
CA ARG A 20 -16.89 -12.62 23.47
C ARG A 20 -15.90 -11.95 24.39
N VAL A 21 -14.81 -11.48 23.82
CA VAL A 21 -13.80 -10.69 24.51
C VAL A 21 -14.20 -9.20 24.53
N SER A 22 -13.64 -8.42 25.45
CA SER A 22 -14.01 -7.00 25.66
C SER A 22 -13.25 -6.03 24.77
N GLU A 23 -12.16 -6.48 24.16
CA GLU A 23 -11.26 -5.67 23.34
C GLU A 23 -11.98 -5.16 22.09
N GLN A 24 -11.86 -3.86 21.85
CA GLN A 24 -12.41 -3.18 20.69
C GLN A 24 -11.29 -2.58 19.86
N LEU A 25 -11.46 -2.65 18.54
CA LEU A 25 -10.58 -2.03 17.57
C LEU A 25 -11.33 -0.86 16.95
N ASP A 26 -11.08 0.33 17.49
CA ASP A 26 -11.67 1.56 16.99
C ASP A 26 -10.75 2.20 15.93
N PRO A 27 -11.32 2.84 14.89
CA PRO A 27 -10.55 3.65 13.95
C PRO A 27 -9.94 4.87 14.65
N ASP A 28 -8.66 5.15 14.39
CA ASP A 28 -7.95 6.32 14.90
C ASP A 28 -7.63 7.34 13.78
N PRO A 29 -8.41 8.44 13.65
CA PRO A 29 -8.16 9.46 12.64
C PRO A 29 -6.83 10.22 12.84
N SER A 30 -6.16 10.06 13.99
CA SER A 30 -4.83 10.64 14.22
C SER A 30 -3.71 9.87 13.51
N ARG A 31 -3.96 8.61 13.11
CA ARG A 31 -3.04 7.83 12.27
C ARG A 31 -3.10 8.36 10.84
N VAL A 32 -2.02 9.04 10.46
CA VAL A 32 -1.92 9.74 9.18
C VAL A 32 -0.63 9.37 8.48
N ILE A 33 -0.69 9.31 7.16
CA ILE A 33 0.49 9.22 6.29
C ILE A 33 0.67 10.51 5.50
N PRO A 34 1.91 10.91 5.19
CA PRO A 34 2.16 12.05 4.32
C PRO A 34 1.92 11.68 2.85
N ARG A 35 1.25 12.57 2.11
CA ARG A 35 0.92 12.39 0.69
C ARG A 35 1.24 13.67 -0.09
N PHE A 36 1.47 13.53 -1.40
CA PHE A 36 1.54 14.67 -2.29
C PHE A 36 0.18 15.40 -2.32
N PHE A 37 0.22 16.73 -2.19
CA PHE A 37 -0.94 17.60 -2.25
C PHE A 37 -0.77 18.60 -3.39
N GLY A 38 -1.42 18.36 -4.53
CA GLY A 38 -1.45 19.29 -5.67
C GLY A 38 -2.80 20.01 -5.78
N PRO A 39 -3.00 21.16 -5.10
CA PRO A 39 -4.30 21.83 -5.12
C PRO A 39 -4.58 22.56 -6.43
N GLY A 40 -5.70 22.21 -7.07
CA GLY A 40 -6.22 22.93 -8.24
C GLY A 40 -5.42 22.70 -9.51
N ASP A 41 -5.41 23.70 -10.40
CA ASP A 41 -4.72 23.65 -11.69
C ASP A 41 -3.24 24.06 -11.58
N GLU A 42 -2.46 23.84 -12.64
CA GLU A 42 -1.04 24.23 -12.67
C GLU A 42 -0.82 25.72 -12.39
N LYS A 43 -1.78 26.60 -12.74
CA LYS A 43 -1.69 28.02 -12.44
C LYS A 43 -1.67 28.26 -10.94
N ARG A 44 -2.51 27.56 -10.17
CA ARG A 44 -2.50 27.60 -8.71
C ARG A 44 -1.20 27.03 -8.14
N LEU A 45 -0.70 25.91 -8.67
CA LEU A 45 0.57 25.33 -8.24
C LEU A 45 1.75 26.31 -8.46
N ARG A 46 1.86 26.90 -9.67
CA ARG A 46 2.85 27.95 -9.97
C ARG A 46 2.71 29.17 -9.06
N GLY A 47 1.49 29.55 -8.71
CA GLY A 47 1.24 30.65 -7.76
C GLY A 47 1.75 30.37 -6.34
N ILE A 48 1.66 29.12 -5.86
CA ILE A 48 2.25 28.71 -4.56
C ILE A 48 3.78 28.79 -4.65
N ILE A 49 4.36 28.19 -5.70
CA ILE A 49 5.81 28.20 -5.94
C ILE A 49 6.32 29.65 -6.00
N GLY A 50 5.68 30.52 -6.77
CA GLY A 50 6.07 31.92 -6.92
C GLY A 50 6.11 32.69 -5.60
N ARG A 51 5.14 32.45 -4.70
CA ARG A 51 5.15 33.06 -3.35
C ARG A 51 6.32 32.60 -2.50
N ILE A 52 6.67 31.31 -2.56
CA ILE A 52 7.81 30.75 -1.82
C ILE A 52 9.13 31.29 -2.41
N ARG A 53 9.22 31.42 -3.74
CA ARG A 53 10.38 32.02 -4.41
C ARG A 53 10.61 33.48 -4.01
N ALA A 54 9.53 34.22 -3.77
CA ALA A 54 9.60 35.63 -3.39
C ALA A 54 10.04 35.86 -1.94
N LEU A 55 10.08 34.82 -1.10
CA LEU A 55 10.59 34.91 0.26
C LEU A 55 12.08 35.20 0.26
N ASP A 56 12.53 36.00 1.23
CA ASP A 56 13.96 36.12 1.48
C ASP A 56 14.51 34.83 2.12
N ARG A 57 15.84 34.74 2.20
CA ARG A 57 16.50 33.53 2.71
C ARG A 57 16.17 33.27 4.20
N SER A 58 16.08 34.32 5.01
CA SER A 58 15.79 34.17 6.44
C SER A 58 14.34 33.72 6.66
N GLU A 59 13.40 34.26 5.89
CA GLU A 59 11.98 33.87 5.95
C GLU A 59 11.80 32.41 5.58
N ALA A 60 12.40 31.97 4.47
CA ALA A 60 12.32 30.58 4.02
C ALA A 60 12.91 29.61 5.07
N SER A 61 14.08 29.93 5.62
CA SER A 61 14.74 29.11 6.65
C SER A 61 13.91 29.04 7.95
N ASN A 62 13.31 30.16 8.37
CA ASN A 62 12.45 30.22 9.55
C ASN A 62 11.18 29.37 9.38
N LEU A 63 10.52 29.45 8.23
CA LEU A 63 9.34 28.64 7.92
C LEU A 63 9.67 27.15 7.87
N LEU A 64 10.74 26.77 7.16
CA LEU A 64 11.17 25.38 7.08
C LEU A 64 11.52 24.82 8.46
N SER A 65 12.20 25.60 9.30
CA SER A 65 12.52 25.21 10.67
C SER A 65 11.28 25.08 11.55
N GLY A 66 10.28 25.95 11.36
CA GLY A 66 8.96 25.84 12.01
C GLY A 66 8.24 24.55 11.63
N LEU A 67 8.19 24.23 10.33
CA LEU A 67 7.59 22.99 9.82
C LEU A 67 8.28 21.76 10.38
N LYS A 68 9.63 21.73 10.38
CA LYS A 68 10.39 20.62 10.98
C LYS A 68 10.04 20.45 12.46
N ARG A 69 10.00 21.52 13.25
CA ARG A 69 9.63 21.44 14.68
C ARG A 69 8.21 20.88 14.89
N SER A 70 7.26 21.27 14.06
CA SER A 70 5.86 20.84 14.21
C SER A 70 5.63 19.39 13.74
N PHE A 71 6.30 18.95 12.66
CA PHE A 71 5.95 17.72 11.96
C PHE A 71 7.00 16.61 12.02
N GLN A 72 8.29 16.92 12.26
CA GLN A 72 9.36 15.91 12.23
C GLN A 72 9.20 14.83 13.30
N LYS A 73 8.55 15.17 14.43
CA LYS A 73 8.21 14.16 15.43
C LYS A 73 7.31 13.09 14.82
N LYS A 74 6.23 13.47 14.14
CA LYS A 74 5.26 12.54 13.55
C LYS A 74 5.74 11.93 12.23
N HIS A 75 6.52 12.67 11.45
CA HIS A 75 7.09 12.27 10.16
C HIS A 75 8.62 12.37 10.22
N PRO A 76 9.32 11.34 10.76
CA PRO A 76 10.78 11.37 10.89
C PRO A 76 11.52 11.57 9.56
N ASP A 77 10.91 11.15 8.46
CA ASP A 77 11.41 11.24 7.09
C ASP A 77 10.88 12.46 6.31
N LEU A 78 10.34 13.48 7.01
CA LEU A 78 9.74 14.68 6.41
C LEU A 78 10.63 15.34 5.34
N ALA A 79 11.94 15.36 5.52
CA ALA A 79 12.86 15.94 4.54
C ALA A 79 12.91 15.13 3.23
N ALA A 80 12.87 13.79 3.32
CA ALA A 80 12.82 12.92 2.15
C ALA A 80 11.47 13.03 1.43
N ILE A 81 10.38 13.10 2.18
CA ILE A 81 9.03 13.35 1.66
C ILE A 81 8.97 14.68 0.92
N ALA A 82 9.43 15.76 1.56
CA ALA A 82 9.46 17.10 0.96
C ALA A 82 10.28 17.10 -0.34
N ARG A 83 11.46 16.45 -0.35
CA ARG A 83 12.28 16.34 -1.56
C ARG A 83 11.56 15.57 -2.68
N SER A 84 10.85 14.50 -2.36
CA SER A 84 10.03 13.77 -3.32
C SER A 84 8.92 14.65 -3.90
N ASN A 85 8.19 15.38 -3.04
CA ASN A 85 7.09 16.26 -3.45
C ASN A 85 7.58 17.48 -4.25
N TYR A 86 8.78 18.00 -3.94
CA TYR A 86 9.45 18.97 -4.79
C TYR A 86 9.72 18.40 -6.18
N GLY A 87 10.24 17.18 -6.26
CA GLY A 87 10.47 16.47 -7.52
C GLY A 87 9.21 16.34 -8.39
N ALA A 88 8.04 16.19 -7.77
CA ALA A 88 6.76 16.11 -8.48
C ALA A 88 6.35 17.45 -9.13
N VAL A 89 6.76 18.60 -8.58
CA VAL A 89 6.38 19.94 -9.10
C VAL A 89 7.54 20.67 -9.78
N LYS A 90 8.75 20.12 -9.77
CA LYS A 90 9.95 20.78 -10.33
C LYS A 90 9.78 21.21 -11.79
N HIS A 91 9.03 20.44 -12.57
CA HIS A 91 8.72 20.73 -13.97
C HIS A 91 7.93 22.03 -14.19
N LEU A 92 7.32 22.58 -13.13
CA LEU A 92 6.60 23.86 -13.16
C LEU A 92 7.51 25.07 -12.89
N ILE A 93 8.78 24.83 -12.57
CA ILE A 93 9.75 25.85 -12.20
C ILE A 93 10.63 26.15 -13.42
N SER A 94 10.45 27.32 -14.02
CA SER A 94 11.40 27.86 -14.98
C SER A 94 12.67 28.30 -14.24
N ASP A 95 13.83 27.82 -14.70
CA ASP A 95 15.18 28.05 -14.16
C ASP A 95 15.42 27.46 -12.75
N GLU A 96 15.61 26.14 -12.69
CA GLU A 96 15.88 25.39 -11.45
C GLU A 96 17.16 25.86 -10.70
N HIS A 97 18.10 26.49 -11.41
CA HIS A 97 19.39 26.91 -10.86
C HIS A 97 19.30 28.04 -9.82
N ASP A 98 18.14 28.67 -9.66
CA ASP A 98 17.93 29.80 -8.74
C ASP A 98 17.41 29.42 -7.34
N LEU A 99 17.20 28.13 -7.05
CA LEU A 99 16.65 27.69 -5.76
C LEU A 99 17.68 26.98 -4.89
N ASP A 100 17.95 27.56 -3.72
CA ASP A 100 18.69 26.89 -2.66
C ASP A 100 17.91 25.70 -2.06
N GLU A 101 18.63 24.78 -1.43
CA GLU A 101 18.07 23.54 -0.88
C GLU A 101 16.92 23.81 0.11
N GLU A 102 17.01 24.88 0.90
CA GLU A 102 15.95 25.26 1.85
C GLU A 102 14.64 25.59 1.13
N ARG A 103 14.68 26.35 0.03
CA ARG A 103 13.48 26.63 -0.77
C ARG A 103 12.94 25.38 -1.45
N GLN A 104 13.80 24.49 -1.95
CA GLN A 104 13.36 23.23 -2.55
C GLN A 104 12.58 22.38 -1.53
N LEU A 105 13.12 22.24 -0.31
CA LEU A 105 12.45 21.54 0.78
C LEU A 105 11.17 22.24 1.22
N LEU A 106 11.16 23.58 1.30
CA LEU A 106 9.98 24.34 1.68
C LEU A 106 8.86 24.20 0.64
N ILE A 107 9.18 24.28 -0.65
CA ILE A 107 8.24 24.01 -1.75
C ILE A 107 7.64 22.61 -1.57
N GLY A 108 8.50 21.60 -1.44
CA GLY A 108 8.06 20.22 -1.21
C GLY A 108 7.12 20.05 -0.01
N ALA A 109 7.44 20.70 1.11
CA ALA A 109 6.61 20.67 2.31
C ALA A 109 5.23 21.31 2.10
N TYR A 110 5.13 22.40 1.34
CA TYR A 110 3.84 23.04 0.99
C TYR A 110 2.97 22.18 0.06
N PHE A 111 3.57 21.27 -0.70
CA PHE A 111 2.88 20.26 -1.50
C PHE A 111 2.76 18.91 -0.77
N THR A 112 2.77 18.93 0.56
CA THR A 112 2.56 17.75 1.41
C THR A 112 1.29 17.92 2.23
N MET A 113 0.46 16.88 2.31
CA MET A 113 -0.68 16.80 3.22
C MET A 113 -0.59 15.55 4.10
N GLU A 114 -1.20 15.60 5.28
CA GLU A 114 -1.51 14.41 6.06
C GLU A 114 -2.82 13.80 5.52
N TYR A 115 -2.85 12.48 5.38
CA TYR A 115 -4.02 11.70 4.99
C TYR A 115 -4.33 10.70 6.11
N ALA A 116 -5.52 10.77 6.72
CA ALA A 116 -5.92 9.83 7.77
C ALA A 116 -6.28 8.47 7.16
N ILE A 117 -5.51 7.43 7.53
CA ILE A 117 -5.61 6.10 6.93
C ILE A 117 -6.74 5.25 7.51
N GLU A 118 -7.19 5.56 8.73
CA GLU A 118 -8.26 4.84 9.42
C GLU A 118 -9.26 5.83 10.04
N SER A 119 -9.73 6.80 9.25
CA SER A 119 -10.71 7.79 9.72
C SER A 119 -12.15 7.29 9.74
N ALA A 120 -12.46 6.24 8.97
CA ALA A 120 -13.84 5.79 8.78
C ALA A 120 -14.12 4.47 9.50
N ALA A 121 -13.32 3.43 9.26
CA ALA A 121 -13.58 2.09 9.78
C ALA A 121 -12.37 1.15 9.69
N LEU A 122 -12.40 0.10 10.53
CA LEU A 122 -11.49 -1.04 10.51
C LEU A 122 -12.29 -2.32 10.23
N PHE A 123 -11.80 -3.17 9.33
CA PHE A 123 -12.48 -4.40 8.91
C PHE A 123 -11.52 -5.58 8.76
N ASN A 124 -12.10 -6.77 8.62
CA ASN A 124 -11.45 -8.02 8.21
C ASN A 124 -10.15 -8.34 8.97
N PRO A 125 -10.20 -8.43 10.32
CA PRO A 125 -9.04 -8.85 11.09
C PRO A 125 -8.63 -10.27 10.70
N SER A 126 -7.36 -10.43 10.30
CA SER A 126 -6.73 -11.73 10.10
C SER A 126 -5.49 -11.81 10.95
N MET A 127 -5.30 -12.91 11.68
CA MET A 127 -4.22 -13.07 12.64
C MET A 127 -3.36 -14.29 12.34
N VAL A 128 -2.06 -14.14 12.56
CA VAL A 128 -1.09 -15.23 12.55
C VAL A 128 -0.20 -15.15 13.80
N PRO A 129 0.34 -16.26 14.31
CA PRO A 129 1.40 -16.20 15.31
C PRO A 129 2.55 -15.32 14.81
N ALA A 130 3.04 -14.42 15.67
CA ALA A 130 4.24 -13.64 15.36
C ALA A 130 5.44 -14.59 15.19
N ILE A 131 6.36 -14.26 14.29
CA ILE A 131 7.58 -15.06 14.08
C ILE A 131 8.40 -15.11 15.37
N GLU A 132 8.56 -13.96 16.01
CA GLU A 132 9.29 -13.82 17.27
C GLU A 132 8.36 -14.01 18.47
N GLN A 133 8.73 -14.95 19.36
CA GLN A 133 7.96 -15.32 20.54
C GLN A 133 8.74 -15.15 21.85
N ASP A 134 10.03 -14.76 21.81
CA ASP A 134 10.94 -14.80 22.97
C ASP A 134 10.48 -13.91 24.15
N ALA A 135 9.71 -12.87 23.87
CA ALA A 135 9.12 -11.98 24.89
C ALA A 135 7.76 -12.48 25.43
N ALA A 136 7.23 -13.61 24.94
CA ALA A 136 5.97 -14.17 25.40
C ALA A 136 6.14 -14.88 26.74
N ALA A 137 5.24 -14.63 27.69
CA ALA A 137 5.17 -15.41 28.91
C ALA A 137 4.78 -16.87 28.60
N GLU A 138 5.21 -17.81 29.44
CA GLU A 138 4.86 -19.23 29.27
C GLU A 138 3.35 -19.44 29.11
N GLY A 139 2.98 -20.20 28.07
CA GLY A 139 1.58 -20.45 27.70
C GLY A 139 0.89 -19.29 26.97
N SER A 140 1.62 -18.26 26.57
CA SER A 140 1.11 -17.14 25.77
C SER A 140 1.65 -17.19 24.33
N THR A 141 0.93 -16.59 23.39
CA THR A 141 1.33 -16.48 21.97
C THR A 141 1.22 -15.03 21.51
N ARG A 142 2.33 -14.45 21.06
CA ARG A 142 2.33 -13.17 20.34
C ARG A 142 1.71 -13.36 18.96
N PHE A 143 0.95 -12.39 18.48
CA PHE A 143 0.37 -12.41 17.15
C PHE A 143 0.65 -11.13 16.36
N LEU A 144 0.62 -11.26 15.04
CA LEU A 144 0.49 -10.16 14.10
C LEU A 144 -0.92 -10.23 13.49
N MET A 145 -1.60 -9.09 13.46
CA MET A 145 -2.92 -8.94 12.87
C MET A 145 -2.86 -7.96 11.71
N SER A 146 -3.40 -8.32 10.56
CA SER A 146 -3.73 -7.38 9.50
C SER A 146 -5.19 -6.93 9.60
N LEU A 147 -5.44 -5.67 9.23
CA LEU A 147 -6.75 -5.05 9.18
C LEU A 147 -6.86 -4.25 7.88
N ARG A 148 -8.06 -4.20 7.30
CA ARG A 148 -8.39 -3.14 6.36
C ARG A 148 -8.77 -1.89 7.11
N ALA A 149 -8.04 -0.82 6.82
CA ALA A 149 -8.33 0.51 7.28
C ALA A 149 -8.95 1.32 6.14
N THR A 150 -10.10 1.94 6.41
CA THR A 150 -10.75 2.86 5.49
C THR A 150 -10.47 4.29 5.94
N GLY A 151 -9.74 5.03 5.10
CA GLY A 151 -9.33 6.40 5.36
C GLY A 151 -10.24 7.44 4.72
N GLU A 152 -9.73 8.67 4.62
CA GLU A 152 -10.41 9.77 3.94
C GLU A 152 -10.76 9.42 2.49
N GLY A 153 -11.93 9.84 2.02
CA GLY A 153 -12.38 9.50 0.67
C GLY A 153 -12.70 8.01 0.46
N HIS A 154 -12.83 7.23 1.54
CA HIS A 154 -13.13 5.79 1.53
C HIS A 154 -12.09 4.89 0.85
N ILE A 155 -10.84 5.37 0.76
CA ILE A 155 -9.74 4.56 0.23
C ILE A 155 -9.33 3.54 1.28
N SER A 156 -9.19 2.28 0.85
CA SER A 156 -8.84 1.15 1.70
C SER A 156 -7.34 0.91 1.72
N SER A 157 -6.77 0.67 2.89
CA SER A 157 -5.36 0.33 3.10
C SER A 157 -5.23 -0.88 4.02
N VAL A 158 -4.09 -1.57 4.00
CA VAL A 158 -3.78 -2.60 4.99
C VAL A 158 -2.91 -1.98 6.09
N VAL A 159 -3.34 -2.15 7.33
CA VAL A 159 -2.60 -1.75 8.53
C VAL A 159 -2.42 -2.95 9.44
N PHE A 160 -1.46 -2.84 10.37
CA PHE A 160 -1.13 -3.94 11.26
C PHE A 160 -1.36 -3.57 12.74
N ARG A 161 -1.63 -4.59 13.53
CA ARG A 161 -1.63 -4.57 14.99
C ARG A 161 -0.83 -5.76 15.50
N GLN A 162 -0.23 -5.60 16.67
CA GLN A 162 0.39 -6.70 17.40
C GLN A 162 -0.34 -6.92 18.71
N GLY A 163 -0.16 -8.09 19.28
CA GLY A 163 -0.74 -8.39 20.58
C GLY A 163 -0.31 -9.75 21.10
N VAL A 164 -0.91 -10.12 22.23
CA VAL A 164 -0.67 -11.40 22.90
C VAL A 164 -2.01 -12.04 23.22
N ILE A 165 -2.12 -13.34 22.97
CA ILE A 165 -3.13 -14.21 23.57
C ILE A 165 -2.44 -14.91 24.74
N ASP A 166 -2.93 -14.71 25.95
CA ASP A 166 -2.37 -15.37 27.15
C ASP A 166 -2.93 -16.77 27.38
N ARG A 167 -2.44 -17.44 28.43
CA ARG A 167 -2.84 -18.81 28.80
C ARG A 167 -4.30 -18.96 29.21
N ASP A 168 -4.98 -17.85 29.52
CA ASP A 168 -6.38 -17.79 29.94
C ASP A 168 -7.27 -17.33 28.76
N ASP A 169 -6.76 -17.43 27.53
CA ASP A 169 -7.39 -17.00 26.27
C ASP A 169 -7.72 -15.50 26.22
N ARG A 170 -7.06 -14.67 27.05
CA ARG A 170 -7.26 -13.22 27.02
C ARG A 170 -6.41 -12.57 25.95
N ILE A 171 -7.03 -11.72 25.15
CA ILE A 171 -6.38 -10.98 24.09
C ILE A 171 -5.96 -9.62 24.62
N ARG A 172 -4.70 -9.24 24.42
CA ARG A 172 -4.22 -7.87 24.64
C ARG A 172 -3.59 -7.35 23.36
N ILE A 173 -4.18 -6.30 22.81
CA ILE A 173 -3.63 -5.58 21.66
C ILE A 173 -2.59 -4.60 22.18
N GLU A 174 -1.40 -4.61 21.57
CA GLU A 174 -0.34 -3.67 21.89
C GLU A 174 -0.71 -2.28 21.35
N PRO A 175 -0.36 -1.19 22.07
CA PRO A 175 -0.60 0.17 21.57
C PRO A 175 0.07 0.36 20.22
N VAL A 176 -0.64 0.99 19.29
CA VAL A 176 -0.04 1.42 18.03
C VAL A 176 0.92 2.58 18.26
N ASN A 177 1.99 2.60 17.48
CA ASN A 177 2.86 3.77 17.47
C ASN A 177 2.12 4.98 16.88
N GLN A 178 2.55 6.19 17.28
CA GLN A 178 2.00 7.45 16.74
C GLN A 178 2.41 7.71 15.28
N TYR A 179 3.28 6.85 14.73
CA TYR A 179 3.81 6.94 13.38
C TYR A 179 3.09 5.98 12.45
N SER A 180 2.87 6.40 11.22
CA SER A 180 2.39 5.53 10.16
C SER A 180 3.13 5.88 8.89
N ARG A 181 3.59 4.86 8.19
CA ARG A 181 4.45 5.02 7.01
C ARG A 181 3.93 4.13 5.90
N GLN A 182 3.72 4.74 4.75
CA GLN A 182 3.42 4.00 3.53
C GLN A 182 4.65 3.18 3.13
N LEU A 183 4.50 1.87 3.00
CA LEU A 183 5.51 1.01 2.42
C LEU A 183 5.65 1.33 0.92
N LYS A 184 6.90 1.40 0.45
CA LYS A 184 7.21 1.74 -0.93
C LYS A 184 7.23 0.48 -1.78
N VAL A 185 6.62 0.55 -2.96
CA VAL A 185 6.72 -0.52 -3.96
C VAL A 185 8.15 -0.58 -4.50
N ILE A 186 8.68 -1.80 -4.64
CA ILE A 186 9.93 -2.05 -5.35
C ILE A 186 9.66 -1.91 -6.84
N GLU A 187 10.29 -0.91 -7.44
CA GLU A 187 10.23 -0.69 -8.89
C GLU A 187 10.95 -1.83 -9.64
N ASN A 188 10.47 -2.15 -10.84
CA ASN A 188 11.07 -3.16 -11.72
C ASN A 188 11.16 -4.57 -11.12
N ARG A 189 10.13 -4.98 -10.36
CA ARG A 189 9.94 -6.36 -9.93
C ARG A 189 10.14 -7.34 -11.09
N GLN A 190 10.88 -8.40 -10.82
CA GLN A 190 11.08 -9.50 -11.74
C GLN A 190 10.02 -10.58 -11.50
N PHE A 191 9.40 -11.03 -12.59
CA PHE A 191 8.38 -12.07 -12.60
C PHE A 191 8.97 -13.33 -13.20
N GLU A 192 8.78 -14.46 -12.55
CA GLU A 192 9.10 -15.77 -13.12
C GLU A 192 7.96 -16.22 -14.05
N LYS A 193 8.26 -16.44 -15.33
CA LYS A 193 7.27 -16.82 -16.36
C LYS A 193 6.43 -18.02 -15.96
N LYS A 194 7.02 -19.02 -15.29
CA LYS A 194 6.32 -20.23 -14.85
C LYS A 194 5.25 -19.93 -13.81
N ILE A 195 5.58 -19.10 -12.80
CA ILE A 195 4.63 -18.69 -11.75
C ILE A 195 3.54 -17.81 -12.35
N TYR A 196 3.95 -16.83 -13.16
CA TYR A 196 3.04 -15.89 -13.81
C TYR A 196 2.02 -16.60 -14.72
N ARG A 197 2.46 -17.59 -15.52
CA ARG A 197 1.57 -18.43 -16.32
C ARG A 197 0.55 -19.18 -15.46
N LYS A 198 0.97 -19.72 -14.31
CA LYS A 198 0.07 -20.42 -13.39
C LYS A 198 -1.03 -19.49 -12.85
N GLN A 199 -0.65 -18.28 -12.42
CA GLN A 199 -1.60 -17.27 -11.96
C GLN A 199 -2.60 -16.87 -13.07
N LEU A 200 -2.14 -16.71 -14.31
CA LEU A 200 -3.03 -16.43 -15.44
C LEU A 200 -4.03 -17.57 -15.70
N ILE A 201 -3.63 -18.83 -15.53
CA ILE A 201 -4.53 -19.98 -15.65
C ILE A 201 -5.60 -19.93 -14.55
N GLU A 202 -5.22 -19.65 -13.31
CA GLU A 202 -6.12 -19.54 -12.16
C GLU A 202 -7.15 -18.40 -12.35
N MET A 203 -6.76 -17.32 -13.02
CA MET A 203 -7.64 -16.20 -13.39
C MET A 203 -8.50 -16.43 -14.65
N GLY A 204 -8.41 -17.62 -15.28
CA GLY A 204 -9.11 -17.89 -16.54
C GLY A 204 -8.60 -17.03 -17.71
N ALA A 205 -7.35 -16.57 -17.65
CA ALA A 205 -6.65 -15.81 -18.69
C ALA A 205 -5.69 -16.70 -19.52
N SER A 206 -6.00 -17.99 -19.63
CA SER A 206 -5.26 -18.94 -20.47
C SER A 206 -5.77 -18.90 -21.92
N GLY A 207 -4.87 -18.90 -22.90
CA GLY A 207 -5.25 -18.96 -24.31
C GLY A 207 -4.08 -18.67 -25.26
N SER A 208 -4.31 -18.82 -26.56
CA SER A 208 -3.29 -18.60 -27.59
C SER A 208 -2.71 -17.18 -27.56
N SER A 209 -3.56 -16.17 -27.35
CA SER A 209 -3.13 -14.77 -27.17
C SER A 209 -2.16 -14.60 -26.00
N THR A 210 -2.42 -15.27 -24.87
CA THR A 210 -1.56 -15.25 -23.70
C THR A 210 -0.22 -15.90 -24.01
N ASP A 211 -0.23 -17.07 -24.66
CA ASP A 211 1.00 -17.79 -25.03
C ASP A 211 1.83 -17.00 -26.05
N GLU A 212 1.20 -16.29 -26.99
CA GLU A 212 1.90 -15.41 -27.92
C GLU A 212 2.69 -14.30 -27.22
N VAL A 213 2.12 -13.69 -26.17
CA VAL A 213 2.82 -12.70 -25.35
C VAL A 213 3.94 -13.37 -24.54
N LEU A 214 3.65 -14.46 -23.83
CA LEU A 214 4.62 -15.14 -22.97
C LEU A 214 5.82 -15.72 -23.76
N ASN A 215 5.63 -16.12 -25.01
CA ASN A 215 6.69 -16.63 -25.88
C ASN A 215 7.68 -15.53 -26.30
N ARG A 216 7.30 -14.25 -26.22
CA ARG A 216 8.19 -13.10 -26.48
C ARG A 216 9.01 -12.69 -25.26
N LEU A 217 8.71 -13.22 -24.08
CA LEU A 217 9.37 -12.87 -22.82
C LEU A 217 10.49 -13.86 -22.45
N GLY A 218 11.47 -13.41 -21.68
CA GLY A 218 12.47 -14.27 -21.04
C GLY A 218 11.87 -15.12 -19.91
N GLU A 219 12.63 -16.09 -19.38
CA GLU A 219 12.17 -16.89 -18.22
C GLU A 219 11.89 -16.04 -16.98
N THR A 220 12.60 -14.91 -16.87
CA THR A 220 12.26 -13.78 -16.00
C THR A 220 11.98 -12.55 -16.84
N PHE A 221 11.07 -11.69 -16.39
CA PHE A 221 10.75 -10.43 -17.06
C PHE A 221 10.20 -9.39 -16.08
N ASN A 222 10.18 -8.11 -16.45
CA ASN A 222 9.56 -7.03 -15.68
C ASN A 222 8.32 -6.44 -16.38
N PHE A 223 7.65 -5.49 -15.73
CA PHE A 223 6.44 -4.85 -16.28
C PHE A 223 6.67 -4.11 -17.60
N ALA A 224 7.83 -3.47 -17.79
CA ALA A 224 8.14 -2.77 -19.03
C ALA A 224 8.29 -3.75 -20.20
N GLU A 225 8.99 -4.86 -19.98
CA GLU A 225 9.15 -5.93 -20.96
C GLU A 225 7.80 -6.59 -21.32
N LEU A 226 6.92 -6.79 -20.32
CA LEU A 226 5.56 -7.26 -20.57
C LEU A 226 4.77 -6.30 -21.47
N ASN A 227 4.78 -5.00 -21.20
CA ASN A 227 4.08 -4.01 -22.02
C ASN A 227 4.61 -4.01 -23.47
N LEU A 228 5.93 -4.05 -23.64
CA LEU A 228 6.55 -4.15 -24.97
C LEU A 228 6.11 -5.43 -25.71
N ALA A 229 6.04 -6.57 -25.02
CA ALA A 229 5.57 -7.83 -25.61
C ALA A 229 4.08 -7.77 -25.99
N ILE A 230 3.25 -7.13 -25.17
CA ILE A 230 1.82 -6.91 -25.44
C ILE A 230 1.65 -6.02 -26.68
N ASP A 231 2.38 -4.91 -26.76
CA ASP A 231 2.29 -3.98 -27.89
C ASP A 231 2.76 -4.64 -29.19
N ALA A 232 3.83 -5.43 -29.15
CA ALA A 232 4.31 -6.20 -30.30
C ALA A 232 3.29 -7.24 -30.80
N VAL A 233 2.47 -7.83 -29.91
CA VAL A 233 1.36 -8.71 -30.33
C VAL A 233 0.21 -7.89 -30.91
N ARG A 234 -0.13 -6.76 -30.28
CA ARG A 234 -1.21 -5.87 -30.70
C ARG A 234 -1.03 -5.39 -32.13
N GLU A 235 0.19 -4.95 -32.47
CA GLU A 235 0.52 -4.46 -33.81
C GLU A 235 0.45 -5.54 -34.90
N SER A 236 0.61 -6.81 -34.53
CA SER A 236 0.59 -7.94 -35.46
C SER A 236 -0.81 -8.52 -35.74
N ARG A 237 -1.88 -7.93 -35.16
CA ARG A 237 -3.25 -8.50 -35.22
C ARG A 237 -4.25 -7.56 -35.90
N ASP A 238 -5.11 -8.15 -36.75
CA ASP A 238 -6.22 -7.45 -37.41
C ASP A 238 -7.45 -7.23 -36.51
N SER A 239 -7.66 -8.05 -35.47
CA SER A 239 -8.81 -7.96 -34.56
C SER A 239 -8.38 -7.58 -33.14
N ALA A 240 -8.60 -6.31 -32.78
CA ALA A 240 -8.12 -5.70 -31.55
C ALA A 240 -8.91 -6.10 -30.28
N LEU A 241 -10.21 -6.33 -30.39
CA LEU A 241 -11.12 -6.44 -29.23
C LEU A 241 -10.82 -7.61 -28.29
N SER A 242 -10.62 -8.83 -28.81
CA SER A 242 -10.34 -10.01 -27.97
C SER A 242 -8.93 -9.99 -27.36
N PHE A 243 -7.99 -9.31 -28.00
CA PHE A 243 -6.64 -9.16 -27.45
C PHE A 243 -6.58 -8.13 -26.33
N CYS A 244 -7.38 -7.04 -26.41
CA CYS A 244 -7.46 -6.04 -25.35
C CYS A 244 -7.82 -6.65 -24.00
N GLU A 245 -8.85 -7.51 -23.93
CA GLU A 245 -9.23 -8.16 -22.68
C GLU A 245 -8.11 -9.04 -22.09
N THR A 246 -7.35 -9.73 -22.94
CA THR A 246 -6.20 -10.55 -22.50
C THR A 246 -5.08 -9.65 -21.96
N ALA A 247 -4.74 -8.58 -22.70
CA ALA A 247 -3.74 -7.61 -22.29
C ALA A 247 -4.12 -6.94 -20.96
N ASP A 248 -5.37 -6.55 -20.78
CA ASP A 248 -5.89 -5.93 -19.56
C ASP A 248 -5.76 -6.87 -18.37
N LYS A 249 -6.09 -8.16 -18.53
CA LYS A 249 -5.91 -9.18 -17.48
C LYS A 249 -4.44 -9.36 -17.11
N MET A 250 -3.53 -9.39 -18.09
CA MET A 250 -2.09 -9.51 -17.82
C MET A 250 -1.56 -8.26 -17.10
N ILE A 251 -1.95 -7.06 -17.53
CA ILE A 251 -1.57 -5.81 -16.87
C ILE A 251 -2.12 -5.77 -15.44
N ALA A 252 -3.39 -6.18 -15.24
CA ALA A 252 -4.01 -6.25 -13.93
C ALA A 252 -3.27 -7.21 -12.99
N LEU A 253 -2.96 -8.44 -13.44
CA LEU A 253 -2.19 -9.40 -12.66
C LEU A 253 -0.82 -8.84 -12.27
N THR A 254 -0.13 -8.19 -13.21
CA THR A 254 1.18 -7.60 -12.92
C THR A 254 1.11 -6.47 -11.91
N ARG A 255 0.07 -5.62 -11.99
CA ARG A 255 -0.14 -4.52 -11.04
C ARG A 255 -0.53 -5.00 -9.66
N ALA A 256 -1.28 -6.10 -9.56
CA ALA A 256 -1.69 -6.69 -8.29
C ALA A 256 -0.55 -7.42 -7.56
N ASN A 257 0.52 -7.80 -8.26
CA ASN A 257 1.64 -8.53 -7.67
C ASN A 257 2.89 -7.64 -7.63
N TYR A 258 3.10 -6.96 -6.50
CA TYR A 258 4.26 -6.11 -6.25
C TYR A 258 4.99 -6.52 -4.98
N ASP A 259 6.29 -6.21 -4.94
CA ASP A 259 7.09 -6.36 -3.75
C ASP A 259 7.19 -5.01 -3.04
N LEU A 260 7.29 -5.04 -1.71
CA LEU A 260 7.39 -3.85 -0.88
C LEU A 260 8.78 -3.75 -0.27
N HIS A 261 9.33 -2.54 -0.24
CA HIS A 261 10.53 -2.23 0.50
C HIS A 261 10.21 -2.23 1.99
N MET A 262 10.68 -3.25 2.70
CA MET A 262 10.58 -3.33 4.16
C MET A 262 11.68 -2.48 4.79
N PRO A 263 11.36 -1.45 5.58
CA PRO A 263 12.36 -0.70 6.33
C PRO A 263 12.89 -1.55 7.49
N ASP A 264 14.13 -1.27 7.91
CA ASP A 264 14.74 -1.84 9.13
C ASP A 264 14.09 -1.21 10.38
N LEU A 265 12.83 -1.57 10.64
CA LEU A 265 12.03 -1.10 11.76
C LEU A 265 11.42 -2.29 12.50
N ASP A 266 11.41 -2.18 13.83
CA ASP A 266 11.02 -3.27 14.73
C ASP A 266 9.50 -3.33 15.00
N ASP A 267 8.73 -2.31 14.59
CA ASP A 267 7.29 -2.19 14.88
C ASP A 267 6.43 -2.22 13.60
N PRO A 268 5.84 -3.38 13.26
CA PRO A 268 4.91 -3.53 12.14
C PRO A 268 3.68 -2.63 12.22
N SER A 269 3.28 -2.15 13.40
CA SER A 269 2.12 -1.25 13.54
C SER A 269 2.34 0.10 12.85
N GLU A 270 3.59 0.46 12.53
CA GLU A 270 3.91 1.63 11.73
C GLU A 270 3.65 1.42 10.24
N PHE A 271 3.55 0.18 9.76
CA PHE A 271 3.47 -0.11 8.33
C PHE A 271 2.06 0.07 7.79
N VAL A 272 1.99 0.69 6.62
CA VAL A 272 0.76 0.89 5.85
C VAL A 272 1.00 0.42 4.44
N ILE A 273 0.28 -0.60 4.00
CA ILE A 273 0.18 -0.93 2.58
C ILE A 273 -0.95 -0.10 2.01
N PHE A 274 -0.58 0.92 1.24
CA PHE A 274 -1.54 1.85 0.65
C PHE A 274 -1.71 1.51 -0.84
N PRO A 275 -2.93 1.62 -1.41
CA PRO A 275 -3.22 1.36 -2.81
C PRO A 275 -2.23 2.03 -3.75
N ASN A 276 -1.64 1.23 -4.63
CA ASN A 276 -0.76 1.69 -5.69
C ASN A 276 -1.51 2.00 -6.99
N SER A 277 -2.79 1.62 -7.08
CA SER A 277 -3.66 1.91 -8.22
C SER A 277 -5.13 2.13 -7.80
N GLU A 278 -5.94 2.73 -8.69
CA GLU A 278 -7.37 2.87 -8.46
C GLU A 278 -8.09 1.53 -8.26
N ALA A 279 -7.62 0.45 -8.92
CA ALA A 279 -8.20 -0.88 -8.76
C ALA A 279 -8.10 -1.40 -7.32
N GLU A 280 -7.09 -0.97 -6.57
CA GLU A 280 -6.86 -1.36 -5.17
C GLU A 280 -7.61 -0.48 -4.18
N SER A 281 -8.06 0.70 -4.60
CA SER A 281 -8.59 1.74 -3.72
C SER A 281 -9.86 1.34 -2.94
N HIS A 282 -10.61 0.35 -3.44
CA HIS A 282 -11.87 -0.10 -2.84
C HIS A 282 -11.82 -1.51 -2.23
N GLY A 283 -10.66 -2.18 -2.24
CA GLY A 283 -10.58 -3.60 -1.84
C GLY A 283 -9.19 -4.23 -1.93
N ILE A 284 -8.14 -3.55 -1.47
CA ILE A 284 -6.77 -4.07 -1.47
C ILE A 284 -6.59 -5.40 -0.68
N GLU A 285 -7.53 -5.72 0.20
CA GLU A 285 -7.55 -6.96 1.00
C GLU A 285 -8.08 -8.19 0.26
N ASP A 286 -8.85 -7.98 -0.81
CA ASP A 286 -9.52 -9.04 -1.58
C ASP A 286 -8.68 -9.45 -2.81
N MET A 287 -7.47 -8.89 -2.95
CA MET A 287 -6.56 -9.14 -4.07
C MET A 287 -5.50 -10.20 -3.78
#